data_AF-A0A8S2LA41-F1
#
_entry.id   AF-A0A8S2LA41-F1
#
_cell.length_a   1.000
_cell.length_b   1.000
_cell.length_c   1.000
_cell.angle_alpha   90.00
_cell.angle_beta   90.00
_cell.angle_gamma   90.00
#
_symmetry.space_group_name_H-M   'P 1'
#
loop_
_entity.id
_entity.type
_entity.pdbx_description
1 polymer ?
#
loop_
_entity_poly.entity_id
_entity_poly.type
_entity_poly.pdbx_seq_one_letter_code
_entity_poly.pdbx_strand_id
1 'polypeptide(L)'
;YHYQVTLQSGSDFFQTRGKVTVTLIGTLETVNVVFDDDETIFKRNSVETRFIPLTTDIGEVTAVDIQFQKTTNWIASIWHSASWKFTKATVMNADQQHSRIFCSNELVVESGSAVRFSSC
;
A
#
# COMPACT_ATOMS: atom_id res chain seq x y z
N TYR A 1 -9.11 2.90 -16.54
CA TYR A 1 -7.71 2.46 -16.45
C TYR A 1 -7.58 1.44 -15.34
N HIS A 2 -6.93 0.32 -15.59
CA HIS A 2 -6.89 -0.81 -14.66
C HIS A 2 -5.50 -0.96 -14.06
N TYR A 3 -5.42 -0.81 -12.74
CA TYR A 3 -4.18 -0.98 -12.00
C TYR A 3 -4.27 -2.19 -11.09
N GLN A 4 -3.17 -2.93 -10.98
CA GLN A 4 -2.98 -3.92 -9.94
C GLN A 4 -1.90 -3.41 -9.00
N VAL A 5 -2.24 -3.29 -7.72
CA VAL A 5 -1.30 -2.90 -6.66
C VAL A 5 -1.02 -4.12 -5.81
N THR A 6 0.25 -4.42 -5.61
CA THR A 6 0.73 -5.52 -4.76
C THR A 6 1.64 -4.96 -3.68
N LEU A 7 1.31 -5.21 -2.41
CA LEU A 7 2.08 -4.78 -1.25
C LEU A 7 2.69 -6.00 -0.56
N GLN A 8 3.99 -5.96 -0.28
CA GLN A 8 4.68 -7.03 0.43
C GLN A 8 5.11 -6.58 1.83
N SER A 9 4.57 -7.29 2.82
CA SER A 9 4.91 -7.18 4.23
C SER A 9 6.33 -7.69 4.53
N GLY A 10 7.02 -7.06 5.48
CA GLY A 10 8.39 -7.45 5.88
C GLY A 10 8.48 -8.69 6.79
N SER A 11 9.70 -9.16 7.07
CA SER A 11 9.93 -10.34 7.92
C SER A 11 9.94 -10.06 9.42
N ASP A 12 10.23 -8.82 9.83
CA ASP A 12 10.50 -8.50 11.25
C ASP A 12 9.47 -7.52 11.81
N PHE A 13 8.18 -7.88 11.73
CA PHE A 13 7.12 -7.14 12.39
C PHE A 13 6.04 -8.08 12.93
N PHE A 14 5.22 -7.54 13.85
CA PHE A 14 4.00 -8.19 14.35
C PHE A 14 2.85 -7.90 13.39
N GLN A 15 1.96 -8.88 13.19
CA GLN A 15 0.80 -8.71 12.32
C GLN A 15 0.00 -7.43 12.64
N THR A 16 -0.51 -6.78 11.62
CA THR A 16 -1.26 -5.53 11.75
C THR A 16 -2.62 -5.62 11.06
N ARG A 17 -3.53 -4.73 11.43
CA ARG A 17 -4.87 -4.64 10.87
C ARG A 17 -5.32 -3.18 10.90
N GLY A 18 -5.86 -2.70 9.80
CA GLY A 18 -6.36 -1.35 9.70
C GLY A 18 -6.61 -0.92 8.26
N LYS A 19 -6.99 0.34 8.11
CA LYS A 19 -7.21 0.96 6.81
C LYS A 19 -5.87 1.28 6.15
N VAL A 20 -5.78 0.94 4.86
CA VAL A 20 -4.62 1.22 4.02
C VAL A 20 -5.09 2.07 2.85
N THR A 21 -4.54 3.27 2.73
CA THR A 21 -4.74 4.15 1.58
C THR A 21 -3.45 4.16 0.76
N VAL A 22 -3.57 3.98 -0.54
CA VAL A 22 -2.47 4.08 -1.49
C VAL A 22 -2.67 5.33 -2.33
N THR A 23 -1.65 6.16 -2.43
CA THR A 23 -1.63 7.31 -3.34
C THR A 23 -0.75 6.97 -4.53
N LEU A 24 -1.36 6.81 -5.70
CA LEU A 24 -0.65 6.60 -6.96
C LEU A 24 -0.27 7.95 -7.54
N ILE A 25 1.02 8.20 -7.70
CA ILE A 25 1.55 9.47 -8.22
C ILE A 25 2.02 9.23 -9.65
N GLY A 26 1.18 9.61 -10.60
CA GLY A 26 1.45 9.48 -12.02
C GLY A 26 2.07 10.74 -12.63
N THR A 27 2.55 10.63 -13.87
CA THR A 27 3.06 11.77 -14.64
C THR A 27 2.00 12.81 -15.00
N LEU A 28 0.71 12.41 -15.02
CA LEU A 28 -0.41 13.28 -15.40
C LEU A 28 -1.24 13.71 -14.19
N GLU A 29 -1.46 12.81 -13.23
CA GLU A 29 -2.35 13.05 -12.09
C GLU A 29 -1.92 12.22 -10.87
N THR A 30 -2.35 12.65 -9.68
CA THR A 30 -2.20 11.91 -8.43
C THR A 30 -3.58 11.47 -7.93
N VAL A 31 -3.73 10.18 -7.61
CA VAL A 31 -5.01 9.61 -7.17
C VAL A 31 -4.84 8.84 -5.87
N ASN A 32 -5.74 9.08 -4.92
CA ASN A 32 -5.84 8.34 -3.66
C ASN A 32 -6.86 7.22 -3.80
N VAL A 33 -6.48 6.01 -3.39
CA VAL A 33 -7.32 4.82 -3.46
C VAL A 33 -7.28 4.04 -2.16
N VAL A 34 -8.44 3.54 -1.74
CA VAL A 34 -8.51 2.64 -0.59
C VAL A 34 -8.04 1.27 -1.04
N PHE A 35 -6.93 0.81 -0.48
CA PHE A 35 -6.38 -0.53 -0.76
C PHE A 35 -7.04 -1.59 0.12
N ASP A 36 -7.25 -1.27 1.40
CA ASP A 36 -7.95 -2.12 2.36
C ASP A 36 -8.69 -1.23 3.38
N ASP A 37 -9.92 -1.58 3.74
CA ASP A 37 -10.73 -0.82 4.69
C ASP A 37 -10.96 -1.62 5.98
N ASP A 38 -9.84 -2.01 6.61
CA ASP A 38 -9.83 -2.77 7.87
C ASP A 38 -10.39 -4.21 7.76
N GLU A 39 -10.29 -4.80 6.57
CA GLU A 39 -10.77 -6.16 6.31
C GLU A 39 -9.65 -7.19 6.48
N THR A 40 -8.42 -6.83 6.09
CA THR A 40 -7.29 -7.75 6.04
C THR A 40 -6.41 -7.68 7.27
N ILE A 41 -6.02 -8.84 7.79
CA ILE A 41 -4.90 -8.96 8.73
C ILE A 41 -3.63 -9.15 7.91
N PHE A 42 -2.77 -8.13 7.90
CA PHE A 42 -1.48 -8.15 7.22
C PHE A 42 -0.48 -8.94 8.06
N LYS A 43 -0.18 -10.15 7.59
CA LYS A 43 0.75 -11.07 8.26
C LYS A 43 2.19 -10.78 7.85
N ARG A 44 3.12 -11.26 8.66
CA ARG A 44 4.54 -11.30 8.31
C ARG A 44 4.76 -11.99 6.96
N ASN A 45 5.60 -11.42 6.10
CA ASN A 45 5.90 -11.92 4.75
C ASN A 45 4.66 -12.13 3.85
N SER A 46 3.50 -11.54 4.18
CA SER A 46 2.33 -11.64 3.31
C SER A 46 2.47 -10.77 2.07
N VAL A 47 1.81 -11.19 1.00
CA VAL A 47 1.72 -10.46 -0.25
C VAL A 47 0.25 -10.23 -0.51
N GLU A 48 -0.18 -8.98 -0.44
CA GLU A 48 -1.56 -8.61 -0.70
C GLU A 48 -1.65 -7.92 -2.05
N THR A 49 -2.59 -8.38 -2.87
CA THR A 49 -2.83 -7.81 -4.20
C THR A 49 -4.26 -7.33 -4.31
N ARG A 50 -4.46 -6.16 -4.92
CA ARG A 50 -5.76 -5.55 -5.17
C ARG A 50 -5.82 -4.99 -6.58
N PHE A 51 -6.99 -5.12 -7.19
CA PHE A 51 -7.32 -4.46 -8.45
C PHE A 51 -7.98 -3.12 -8.14
N ILE A 52 -7.49 -2.07 -8.80
CA ILE A 52 -7.87 -0.69 -8.57
C ILE A 52 -8.32 -0.10 -9.90
N PRO A 53 -9.64 -0.02 -10.15
CA PRO A 53 -10.16 0.67 -11.33
C PRO A 53 -10.07 2.19 -11.11
N LEU A 54 -9.45 2.89 -12.06
CA LEU A 54 -9.42 4.35 -12.11
C LEU A 54 -10.27 4.86 -13.27
N THR A 55 -10.97 5.97 -13.03
CA THR A 55 -11.80 6.66 -14.03
C THR A 55 -10.97 7.57 -14.95
N THR A 56 -9.78 8.00 -14.51
CA THR A 56 -8.87 8.90 -15.24
C THR A 56 -7.53 8.23 -15.53
N ASP A 57 -6.84 8.73 -16.57
CA ASP A 57 -5.47 8.34 -16.86
C ASP A 57 -4.53 9.14 -15.96
N ILE A 58 -3.73 8.44 -15.16
CA ILE A 58 -2.69 9.08 -14.34
C ILE A 58 -1.33 9.11 -15.05
N GLY A 59 -1.22 8.49 -16.23
CA GLY A 59 0.02 8.30 -16.95
C GLY A 59 0.92 7.24 -16.29
N GLU A 60 2.23 7.41 -16.42
CA GLU A 60 3.19 6.48 -15.83
C GLU A 60 3.28 6.73 -14.32
N VAL A 61 3.15 5.67 -13.50
CA VAL A 61 3.32 5.78 -12.05
C VAL A 61 4.80 5.96 -11.72
N THR A 62 5.11 7.06 -11.04
CA THR A 62 6.48 7.48 -10.70
C THR A 62 6.80 7.30 -9.21
N ALA A 63 5.79 7.33 -8.36
CA ALA A 63 5.91 7.07 -6.93
C ALA A 63 4.58 6.55 -6.35
N VAL A 64 4.66 5.98 -5.16
CA VAL A 64 3.51 5.47 -4.41
C VAL A 64 3.64 5.91 -2.96
N ASP A 65 2.63 6.59 -2.41
CA ASP A 65 2.56 6.78 -0.96
C ASP A 65 1.64 5.74 -0.35
N ILE A 66 2.02 5.20 0.80
CA ILE A 66 1.21 4.26 1.55
C ILE A 66 0.94 4.84 2.92
N GLN A 67 -0.34 5.11 3.19
CA GLN A 67 -0.82 5.55 4.49
C GLN A 67 -1.48 4.37 5.21
N PHE A 68 -1.13 4.20 6.49
CA PHE A 68 -1.70 3.17 7.34
C PHE A 68 -2.44 3.82 8.52
N GLN A 69 -3.65 3.34 8.81
CA GLN A 69 -4.41 3.73 10.00
C GLN A 69 -4.92 2.48 10.71
N LYS A 70 -4.38 2.21 11.91
CA LYS A 70 -4.75 1.05 12.72
C LYS A 70 -6.25 1.05 13.04
N THR A 71 -6.85 -0.14 13.05
CA THR A 71 -8.22 -0.32 13.55
C THR A 71 -8.38 0.16 14.99
N THR A 72 -9.47 0.87 15.26
CA THR A 72 -9.83 1.35 16.60
C THR A 72 -10.71 0.38 17.37
N ASN A 73 -11.07 -0.77 16.78
CA ASN A 73 -11.86 -1.78 17.47
C ASN A 73 -11.07 -2.32 18.68
N TRP A 74 -11.52 -1.99 19.89
CA TRP A 74 -10.80 -2.17 21.15
C TRP A 74 -10.43 -3.63 21.46
N ILE A 75 -11.19 -4.61 20.93
CA ILE A 75 -10.87 -6.04 21.07
C ILE A 75 -9.70 -6.44 20.16
N ALA A 76 -9.62 -5.86 18.96
CA ALA A 76 -8.57 -6.14 17.99
C ALA A 76 -7.30 -5.30 18.23
N SER A 77 -7.43 -4.12 18.84
CA SER A 77 -6.33 -3.17 18.98
C SER A 77 -5.21 -3.65 19.90
N ILE A 78 -5.48 -4.57 20.84
CA ILE A 78 -4.47 -5.11 21.76
C ILE A 78 -3.52 -6.11 21.04
N TRP A 79 -4.02 -6.82 20.03
CA TRP A 79 -3.30 -7.93 19.38
C TRP A 79 -2.62 -7.56 18.07
N HIS A 80 -2.80 -6.32 17.60
CA HIS A 80 -2.26 -5.83 16.34
C HIS A 80 -1.30 -4.66 16.55
N SER A 81 -0.20 -4.66 15.80
CA SER A 81 0.78 -3.58 15.83
C SER A 81 0.14 -2.23 15.45
N ALA A 82 0.68 -1.14 15.99
CA ALA A 82 0.36 0.22 15.53
C ALA A 82 1.20 0.64 14.33
N SER A 83 2.12 -0.21 13.88
CA SER A 83 2.95 0.01 12.72
C SER A 83 2.93 -1.18 11.78
N TRP A 84 3.15 -0.91 10.50
CA TRP A 84 3.28 -1.92 9.47
C TRP A 84 4.66 -1.83 8.81
N LYS A 85 5.39 -2.95 8.75
CA LYS A 85 6.64 -3.03 7.98
C LYS A 85 6.38 -3.54 6.57
N PHE A 86 6.89 -2.81 5.57
CA PHE A 86 6.84 -3.15 4.16
C PHE A 86 8.23 -3.39 3.61
N THR A 87 8.29 -4.07 2.47
CA THR A 87 9.54 -4.29 1.72
C THR A 87 9.48 -3.72 0.32
N LYS A 88 8.32 -3.83 -0.34
CA LYS A 88 8.12 -3.33 -1.70
C LYS A 88 6.65 -3.08 -1.98
N ALA A 89 6.40 -2.17 -2.90
CA ALA A 89 5.14 -2.03 -3.60
C ALA A 89 5.36 -2.33 -5.08
N THR A 90 4.44 -3.04 -5.71
CA THR A 90 4.45 -3.27 -7.16
C THR A 90 3.16 -2.72 -7.73
N VAL A 91 3.26 -1.89 -8.76
CA VAL A 91 2.11 -1.36 -9.49
C VAL A 91 2.20 -1.82 -10.92
N MET A 92 1.15 -2.46 -11.41
CA MET A 92 1.00 -2.83 -12.82
C MET A 92 -0.14 -2.05 -13.43
N ASN A 93 0.14 -1.31 -14.50
CA ASN A 93 -0.89 -0.80 -15.40
C ASN A 93 -1.25 -1.95 -16.35
N ALA A 94 -2.44 -2.54 -16.17
CA ALA A 94 -2.87 -3.70 -16.94
C ALA A 94 -3.18 -3.36 -18.41
N ASP A 95 -3.58 -2.10 -18.69
CA ASP A 95 -3.89 -1.65 -20.05
C ASP A 95 -2.60 -1.53 -20.89
N GLN A 96 -1.48 -1.17 -20.26
CA GLN A 96 -0.16 -1.05 -20.89
C GLN A 96 0.73 -2.30 -20.69
N GLN A 97 0.30 -3.25 -19.86
CA GLN A 97 1.09 -4.40 -19.41
C GLN A 97 2.46 -4.03 -18.82
N HIS A 98 2.56 -2.83 -18.23
CA HIS A 98 3.80 -2.34 -17.62
C HIS A 98 3.70 -2.47 -16.10
N SER A 99 4.70 -3.13 -15.50
CA SER A 99 4.85 -3.25 -14.05
C SER A 99 6.07 -2.48 -13.57
N ARG A 100 5.92 -1.79 -12.43
CA ARG A 100 7.00 -1.12 -11.73
C ARG A 100 7.07 -1.51 -10.28
N ILE A 101 8.29 -1.55 -9.77
CA ILE A 101 8.59 -1.85 -8.37
C ILE A 101 9.00 -0.55 -7.70
N PHE A 102 8.47 -0.32 -6.51
CA PHE A 102 8.76 0.84 -5.69
C PHE A 102 9.29 0.37 -4.34
N CYS A 103 10.39 0.99 -3.93
CA CYS A 103 11.11 0.71 -2.70
C CYS A 103 11.13 1.99 -1.83
N SER A 104 11.24 1.81 -0.52
CA SER A 104 11.42 2.92 0.43
C SER A 104 12.62 2.64 1.33
N ASN A 105 13.31 3.70 1.74
CA ASN A 105 14.33 3.64 2.80
C ASN A 105 13.67 3.49 4.17
N GLU A 106 12.44 3.96 4.31
CA GLU A 106 11.60 3.80 5.50
C GLU A 106 10.75 2.54 5.32
N LEU A 107 11.14 1.47 6.01
CA LEU A 107 10.45 0.20 5.91
C LEU A 107 9.23 0.11 6.82
N VAL A 108 9.00 1.08 7.71
CA VAL A 108 7.94 1.03 8.74
C VAL A 108 7.03 2.23 8.60
N VAL A 109 5.72 1.98 8.51
CA VAL A 109 4.67 3.00 8.49
C VAL A 109 3.94 2.95 9.83
N GLU A 110 4.03 4.03 10.60
CA GLU A 110 3.28 4.21 11.84
C GLU A 110 1.82 4.56 11.54
N SER A 111 0.90 4.13 12.41
CA SER A 111 -0.53 4.46 12.28
C SER A 111 -0.74 5.97 12.27
N GLY A 112 -1.50 6.46 11.29
CA GLY A 112 -1.73 7.88 11.04
C GLY A 112 -0.66 8.54 10.17
N SER A 113 0.39 7.82 9.77
CA SER A 113 1.47 8.32 8.92
C SER A 113 1.43 7.71 7.52
N ALA A 114 2.13 8.35 6.60
CA ALA A 114 2.35 7.86 5.25
C ALA A 114 3.84 7.77 4.94
N VAL A 115 4.23 6.77 4.14
CA VAL A 115 5.60 6.61 3.64
C VAL A 115 5.57 6.60 2.12
N ARG A 116 6.52 7.31 1.53
CA ARG A 116 6.72 7.37 0.08
C ARG A 116 7.66 6.26 -0.38
N PHE A 117 7.24 5.57 -1.43
CA PHE A 117 8.02 4.59 -2.17
C PHE A 117 8.34 5.17 -3.56
N SER A 118 9.61 5.11 -3.93
CA SER A 118 10.12 5.59 -5.23
C SER A 118 10.60 4.42 -6.06
N SER A 119 10.72 4.61 -7.37
CA SER A 119 11.16 3.52 -8.26
C SER A 119 12.50 2.95 -7.79
N CYS A 120 12.52 1.62 -7.73
CA CYS A 120 13.71 0.79 -7.81
C CYS A 120 13.56 -0.06 -9.08
#